data_AF-A0A940L0Y7-F1
#
_entry.id   AF-A0A940L0Y7-F1
#
_cell.length_a   1.000
_cell.length_b   1.000
_cell.length_c   1.000
_cell.angle_alpha   90.00
_cell.angle_beta   90.00
_cell.angle_gamma   90.00
#
_symmetry.space_group_name_H-M   'P 1'
#
loop_
_entity.id
_entity.type
_entity.pdbx_description
1 polymer ?
#
loop_
_entity_poly.entity_id
_entity_poly.type
_entity_poly.pdbx_seq_one_letter_code
_entity_poly.pdbx_strand_id
1 'polypeptide(L)'
;MTRSSIRWLAVMALALCGLGEPWIASATSCSPYLERYFMRCRSGVCEGVFRVSEIRAFGSCGRRTDVAPADATTTRLLAPVLTHSNPHANGLFELKFRLYWPEIGQGLITALKNDLYLRRLGVSEDGEILDLASTPIGEVVTWMNKAYGSNWISRRDASTSDEVLRAERLTFERTARQERWWNVLRWTAFWTSFLIVLAVFLHSIHLFFLRLYRHADKRREQPLRTPLLVQVGIGMVCLWVPFFTRYKLWPGMLLLPALAAVLPAEAWAWFRHKPVTSPPPQTPTPAG
;
A
#
# COMPACT_ATOMS: atom_id res chain seq x y z
N MET A 1 -15.20 -13.70 -28.21
CA MET A 1 -15.27 -14.21 -26.83
C MET A 1 -16.55 -15.00 -26.70
N THR A 2 -16.48 -16.26 -26.30
CA THR A 2 -17.69 -17.03 -26.00
C THR A 2 -18.26 -16.56 -24.65
N ARG A 3 -19.57 -16.71 -24.43
CA ARG A 3 -20.21 -16.37 -23.14
C ARG A 3 -19.54 -17.08 -21.95
N SER A 4 -18.85 -18.20 -22.16
CA SER A 4 -18.13 -18.92 -21.09
C SER A 4 -16.86 -18.18 -20.65
N SER A 5 -16.10 -17.56 -21.54
CA SER A 5 -14.86 -16.85 -21.19
C SER A 5 -15.11 -15.65 -20.27
N ILE A 6 -16.23 -14.94 -20.48
CA ILE A 6 -16.61 -13.78 -19.66
C ILE A 6 -16.99 -14.23 -18.24
N ARG A 7 -17.69 -15.37 -18.10
CA ARG A 7 -18.07 -15.93 -16.80
C ARG A 7 -16.83 -16.36 -16.00
N TRP A 8 -15.85 -17.00 -16.64
CA TRP A 8 -14.61 -17.40 -15.97
C TRP A 8 -13.76 -16.22 -15.52
N LEU A 9 -13.69 -15.15 -16.32
CA LEU A 9 -13.02 -13.91 -15.92
C LEU A 9 -13.70 -13.24 -14.72
N ALA A 10 -15.03 -13.22 -14.69
CA ALA A 10 -15.77 -12.69 -13.55
C ALA A 10 -15.55 -13.51 -12.27
N VAL A 11 -15.56 -14.85 -12.38
CA VAL A 11 -15.31 -15.76 -11.24
C VAL A 11 -13.87 -15.66 -10.74
N MET A 12 -12.89 -15.60 -11.63
CA MET A 12 -11.48 -15.39 -11.26
C MET A 12 -11.25 -14.01 -10.63
N ALA A 13 -11.88 -12.96 -11.14
CA ALA A 13 -11.82 -11.62 -10.55
C ALA A 13 -12.41 -11.60 -9.13
N LEU A 14 -13.57 -12.24 -8.93
CA LEU A 14 -14.19 -12.39 -7.61
C LEU A 14 -13.32 -13.22 -6.64
N ALA A 15 -12.73 -14.33 -7.12
CA ALA A 15 -11.85 -15.18 -6.32
C ALA A 15 -10.55 -14.46 -5.92
N LEU A 16 -9.94 -13.71 -6.84
CA LEU A 16 -8.74 -12.91 -6.57
C LEU A 16 -9.03 -11.72 -5.65
N CYS A 17 -10.24 -11.15 -5.71
CA CYS A 17 -10.68 -10.12 -4.75
C CYS A 17 -10.91 -10.69 -3.36
N GLY A 18 -11.43 -11.92 -3.23
CA GLY A 18 -11.70 -12.57 -1.94
C GLY A 18 -10.45 -13.10 -1.23
N LEU A 19 -9.38 -13.42 -1.95
CA LEU A 19 -8.15 -13.99 -1.37
C LEU A 19 -7.13 -12.93 -0.88
N GLY A 20 -7.37 -11.64 -1.14
CA GLY A 20 -6.42 -10.57 -0.81
C GLY A 20 -6.42 -10.10 0.64
N GLU A 21 -7.45 -10.44 1.44
CA GLU A 21 -7.62 -9.88 2.79
C GLU A 21 -6.65 -10.39 3.88
N PRO A 22 -6.22 -11.68 3.93
CA PRO A 22 -5.39 -12.12 5.05
C PRO A 22 -3.87 -11.92 4.86
N TRP A 23 -3.36 -11.79 3.63
CA TRP A 23 -1.90 -11.89 3.39
C TRP A 23 -1.11 -10.59 3.56
N ILE A 24 -1.75 -9.43 3.49
CA ILE A 24 -1.05 -8.12 3.63
C ILE A 24 -0.99 -7.69 5.11
N ALA A 25 -1.80 -8.30 5.99
CA ALA A 25 -1.92 -7.87 7.38
C ALA A 25 -0.74 -8.25 8.28
N SER A 26 0.11 -9.18 7.82
CA SER A 26 1.12 -9.89 8.61
C SER A 26 2.47 -9.99 7.89
N ALA A 27 2.82 -9.02 7.03
CA ALA A 27 4.22 -8.83 6.70
C ALA A 27 4.95 -8.39 7.98
N THR A 28 5.94 -9.19 8.41
CA THR A 28 6.76 -8.95 9.61
C THR A 28 7.52 -7.62 9.58
N SER A 29 7.52 -6.92 8.44
CA SER A 29 8.12 -5.60 8.22
C SER A 29 7.19 -4.42 8.51
N CYS A 30 5.92 -4.64 8.85
CA CYS A 30 4.99 -3.53 9.13
C CYS A 30 5.22 -2.98 10.55
N SER A 31 5.91 -1.84 10.68
CA SER A 31 6.09 -1.13 11.94
C SER A 31 5.15 0.09 12.06
N PRO A 32 4.69 0.42 13.28
CA PRO A 32 4.08 1.72 13.54
C PRO A 32 5.12 2.83 13.31
N TYR A 33 4.70 3.92 12.66
CA TYR A 33 5.54 5.13 12.50
C TYR A 33 5.05 6.29 13.38
N LEU A 34 3.79 6.22 13.82
CA LEU A 34 3.22 7.13 14.78
C LEU A 34 2.37 6.32 15.75
N GLU A 35 2.65 6.46 17.04
CA GLU A 35 1.79 5.93 18.08
C GLU A 35 1.20 7.07 18.90
N ARG A 36 -0.07 6.92 19.24
CA ARG A 36 -0.84 7.87 20.04
C ARG A 36 -1.43 7.11 21.22
N TYR A 37 -1.06 7.51 22.42
CA TYR A 37 -1.59 6.95 23.65
C TYR A 37 -2.61 7.91 24.24
N PHE A 38 -3.79 7.40 24.58
CA PHE A 38 -4.84 8.18 25.21
C PHE A 38 -4.92 7.81 26.68
N MET A 39 -4.62 8.78 27.54
CA MET A 39 -4.60 8.61 28.99
C MET A 39 -5.66 9.46 29.65
N ARG A 40 -6.41 8.85 30.57
CA ARG A 40 -7.37 9.53 31.44
C ARG A 40 -6.67 9.86 32.75
N CYS A 41 -6.69 11.12 33.15
CA CYS A 41 -6.18 11.56 34.44
C CYS A 41 -7.30 12.08 35.34
N ARG A 42 -7.40 11.56 36.56
CA ARG A 42 -8.31 12.02 37.61
C ARG A 42 -7.53 12.20 38.91
N SER A 43 -7.55 13.40 39.46
CA SER A 43 -6.94 13.73 40.76
C SER A 43 -5.45 13.34 40.84
N GLY A 44 -4.70 13.57 39.76
CA GLY A 44 -3.27 13.27 39.67
C GLY A 44 -2.92 11.81 39.36
N VAL A 45 -3.92 10.91 39.28
CA VAL A 45 -3.73 9.52 38.84
C VAL A 45 -4.10 9.41 37.37
N CYS A 46 -3.15 8.96 36.54
CA CYS A 46 -3.35 8.76 35.12
C CYS A 46 -3.37 7.28 34.74
N GLU A 47 -4.31 6.88 33.90
CA GLU A 47 -4.44 5.52 33.37
C GLU A 47 -4.56 5.53 31.84
N GLY A 48 -4.02 4.50 31.19
CA GLY A 48 -4.07 4.32 29.76
C GLY A 48 -5.40 3.69 29.36
N VAL A 49 -6.10 4.31 28.42
CA VAL A 49 -7.43 3.85 27.98
C VAL A 49 -7.31 3.07 26.67
N PHE A 50 -6.73 3.68 25.65
CA PHE A 50 -6.51 3.05 24.35
C PHE A 50 -5.28 3.63 23.68
N ARG A 51 -4.74 2.89 22.70
CA ARG A 51 -3.72 3.36 21.79
C ARG A 51 -4.23 3.36 20.36
N VAL A 52 -3.74 4.32 19.59
CA VAL A 52 -3.92 4.39 18.15
C VAL A 52 -2.54 4.33 17.53
N SER A 53 -2.31 3.33 16.70
CA SER A 53 -1.07 3.20 15.95
C SER A 53 -1.34 3.44 14.47
N GLU A 54 -0.61 4.37 13.88
CA GLU A 54 -0.56 4.53 12.44
C GLU A 54 0.62 3.71 11.93
N ILE A 55 0.32 2.71 11.11
CA ILE A 55 1.28 1.79 10.55
C ILE A 55 1.62 2.25 9.13
N ARG A 56 2.91 2.42 8.86
CA ARG A 56 3.45 2.79 7.55
C ARG A 56 4.79 2.12 7.41
N ALA A 57 4.94 1.28 6.39
CA ALA A 57 6.26 0.77 6.03
C ALA A 57 6.46 0.84 4.53
N PHE A 58 7.72 0.84 4.13
CA PHE A 58 8.17 0.88 2.76
C PHE A 58 7.57 -0.28 1.93
N GLY A 59 7.15 0.02 0.70
CA GLY A 59 6.79 -1.00 -0.29
C GLY A 59 5.40 -1.61 -0.12
N SER A 60 5.25 -2.61 0.78
CA SER A 60 4.14 -3.57 0.79
C SER A 60 3.10 -3.39 1.91
N CYS A 61 3.44 -2.69 3.00
CA CYS A 61 2.50 -2.44 4.09
C CYS A 61 1.57 -1.27 3.74
N GLY A 62 0.28 -1.55 3.58
CA GLY A 62 -0.74 -0.51 3.42
C GLY A 62 -0.77 0.42 4.64
N ARG A 63 -0.94 1.73 4.41
CA ARG A 63 -1.22 2.66 5.51
C ARG A 63 -2.51 2.22 6.19
N ARG A 64 -2.42 1.95 7.49
CA ARG A 64 -3.58 1.61 8.31
C ARG A 64 -3.48 2.23 9.69
N THR A 65 -4.61 2.64 10.19
CA THR A 65 -4.81 2.98 11.59
C THR A 65 -5.28 1.74 12.34
N ASP A 66 -4.63 1.41 13.45
CA ASP A 66 -5.03 0.33 14.35
C ASP A 66 -5.34 0.87 15.74
N VAL A 67 -6.48 0.46 16.29
CA VAL A 67 -6.99 0.93 17.57
C VAL A 67 -7.04 -0.25 18.52
N ALA A 68 -6.26 -0.19 19.58
CA ALA A 68 -6.11 -1.27 20.54
C ALA A 68 -6.23 -0.75 21.98
N PRO A 69 -6.54 -1.60 22.97
CA PRO A 69 -6.40 -1.20 24.37
C PRO A 69 -4.96 -0.74 24.65
N ALA A 70 -4.82 0.22 25.57
CA ALA A 70 -3.50 0.67 26.01
C ALA A 70 -2.79 -0.49 26.72
N ASP A 71 -1.52 -0.67 26.40
CA ASP A 71 -0.71 -1.71 27.02
C ASP A 71 -0.42 -1.35 28.49
N ALA A 72 -0.57 -2.32 29.40
CA ALA A 72 -0.41 -2.07 30.83
C ALA A 72 1.01 -1.61 31.18
N THR A 73 2.03 -2.14 30.50
CA THR A 73 3.43 -1.80 30.75
C THR A 73 3.72 -0.37 30.30
N THR A 74 3.36 -0.02 29.06
CA THR A 74 3.52 1.35 28.55
C THR A 74 2.76 2.36 29.41
N THR A 75 1.55 2.00 29.86
CA THR A 75 0.74 2.85 30.73
C THR A 75 1.43 3.16 32.06
N ARG A 76 2.04 2.15 32.70
CA ARG A 76 2.76 2.31 33.98
C ARG A 76 3.95 3.27 33.87
N LEU A 77 4.58 3.32 32.69
CA LEU A 77 5.75 4.16 32.45
C LEU A 77 5.37 5.58 32.03
N LEU A 78 4.30 5.75 31.26
CA LEU A 78 3.83 7.06 30.80
C LEU A 78 3.04 7.82 31.87
N ALA A 79 2.36 7.13 32.79
CA ALA A 79 1.54 7.78 33.82
C ALA A 79 2.36 8.72 34.73
N PRO A 80 3.51 8.29 35.32
CA PRO A 80 4.33 9.18 36.16
C PRO A 80 4.88 10.38 35.40
N VAL A 81 5.26 10.17 34.14
CA VAL A 81 5.76 11.22 33.25
C VAL A 81 4.67 12.26 33.01
N LEU A 82 3.45 11.83 32.69
CA LEU A 82 2.31 12.73 32.46
C LEU A 82 1.91 13.48 33.74
N THR A 83 1.88 12.80 34.89
CA THR A 83 1.62 13.43 36.20
C THR A 83 2.71 14.45 36.56
N HIS A 84 3.98 14.17 36.27
CA HIS A 84 5.06 15.13 36.51
C HIS A 84 4.94 16.38 35.63
N SER A 85 4.64 16.20 34.34
CA SER A 85 4.44 17.34 33.42
C SER A 85 3.15 18.12 33.70
N ASN A 86 2.13 17.47 34.28
CA ASN A 86 0.83 18.09 34.59
C ASN A 86 0.27 17.57 35.94
N PRO A 87 0.78 18.06 37.09
CA PRO A 87 0.44 17.51 38.42
C PRO A 87 -1.03 17.69 38.84
N HIS A 88 -1.75 18.61 38.22
CA HIS A 88 -3.17 18.86 38.45
C HIS A 88 -4.04 18.55 37.21
N ALA A 89 -3.54 17.71 36.32
CA ALA A 89 -4.29 17.29 35.14
C ALA A 89 -5.54 16.50 35.52
N ASN A 90 -6.70 17.11 35.26
CA ASN A 90 -7.95 16.39 35.05
C ASN A 90 -8.29 16.45 33.56
N GLY A 91 -8.60 15.31 32.97
CA GLY A 91 -9.02 15.23 31.57
C GLY A 91 -8.44 14.04 30.80
N LEU A 92 -8.70 14.07 29.50
CA LEU A 92 -8.16 13.14 28.52
C LEU A 92 -6.93 13.77 27.86
N PHE A 93 -5.81 13.04 27.87
CA PHE A 93 -4.55 13.44 27.27
C PHE A 93 -4.16 12.51 26.13
N GLU A 94 -3.64 13.08 25.05
CA GLU A 94 -3.06 12.38 23.91
C GLU A 94 -1.54 12.55 23.96
N LEU A 95 -0.81 11.45 24.04
CA LEU A 95 0.65 11.38 23.97
C LEU A 95 1.05 10.86 22.58
N LYS A 96 1.83 11.63 21.82
CA LYS A 96 2.21 11.37 20.42
C LYS A 96 3.69 11.03 20.30
N PHE A 97 3.98 9.87 19.76
CA PHE A 97 5.33 9.37 19.54
C PHE A 97 5.55 9.08 18.07
N ARG A 98 6.43 9.87 17.41
CA ARG A 98 6.86 9.58 16.03
C ARG A 98 8.05 8.65 16.04
N LEU A 99 7.86 7.47 15.48
CA LEU A 99 8.89 6.45 15.34
C LEU A 99 9.53 6.63 13.96
N TYR A 100 10.57 7.47 13.91
CA TYR A 100 11.26 7.78 12.66
C TYR A 100 12.08 6.60 12.11
N TRP A 101 12.30 5.56 12.91
CA TRP A 101 13.00 4.33 12.51
C TRP A 101 12.27 3.08 13.04
N PRO A 102 11.97 2.06 12.22
CA PRO A 102 11.37 0.81 12.68
C PRO A 102 12.18 0.11 13.78
N GLU A 103 13.51 0.20 13.68
CA GLU A 103 14.47 -0.45 14.58
C GLU A 103 14.57 0.28 15.94
N ILE A 104 14.46 1.61 15.96
CA ILE A 104 14.53 2.44 17.19
C ILE A 104 13.13 2.71 17.78
N GLY A 105 12.10 2.65 16.94
CA GLY A 105 10.71 2.84 17.34
C GLY A 105 10.12 1.63 18.05
N GLN A 106 10.52 0.43 17.60
CA GLN A 106 10.48 -0.73 18.49
C GLN A 106 11.36 -0.45 19.71
N GLY A 107 12.56 0.11 19.57
CA GLY A 107 13.39 0.53 20.70
C GLY A 107 12.67 1.25 21.86
N LEU A 108 11.82 2.27 21.65
CA LEU A 108 11.15 2.92 22.80
C LEU A 108 10.05 2.04 23.43
N ILE A 109 9.17 1.42 22.65
CA ILE A 109 8.07 0.60 23.20
C ILE A 109 8.55 -0.79 23.62
N THR A 110 9.59 -1.32 23.00
CA THR A 110 10.30 -2.55 23.34
C THR A 110 11.31 -2.31 24.46
N ALA A 111 11.87 -1.10 24.66
CA ALA A 111 12.58 -0.72 25.89
C ALA A 111 11.60 -0.47 27.04
N LEU A 112 10.43 0.15 26.77
CA LEU A 112 9.35 0.31 27.75
C LEU A 112 8.69 -1.05 28.09
N LYS A 113 8.52 -1.96 27.12
CA LYS A 113 7.94 -3.31 27.36
C LYS A 113 8.94 -4.31 27.90
N ASN A 114 10.21 -4.22 27.48
CA ASN A 114 11.29 -5.05 27.97
C ASN A 114 12.23 -4.18 28.79
N ASP A 115 11.86 -3.91 30.04
CA ASP A 115 12.71 -3.39 31.12
C ASP A 115 14.04 -4.19 31.31
N LEU A 116 14.34 -5.20 30.46
CA LEU A 116 15.47 -6.12 30.56
C LEU A 116 16.19 -6.50 29.24
N TYR A 117 15.82 -6.01 28.04
CA TYR A 117 16.42 -6.56 26.78
C TYR A 117 17.19 -5.62 25.86
N LEU A 118 17.28 -4.31 26.14
CA LEU A 118 18.02 -3.37 25.29
C LEU A 118 19.20 -2.70 25.99
N ARG A 119 20.08 -3.54 26.55
CA ARG A 119 21.50 -3.21 26.76
C ARG A 119 22.28 -2.97 25.45
N ARG A 120 21.63 -2.82 24.27
CA ARG A 120 22.39 -2.85 23.00
C ARG A 120 21.99 -1.99 21.81
N LEU A 121 20.78 -1.48 21.59
CA LEU A 121 20.52 -0.76 20.32
C LEU A 121 19.48 0.36 20.43
N GLY A 122 19.88 1.59 20.08
CA GLY A 122 19.00 2.74 19.89
C GLY A 122 19.70 4.10 20.03
N VAL A 123 20.66 4.38 19.15
CA VAL A 123 21.54 5.56 19.14
C VAL A 123 20.79 6.82 18.66
N SER A 124 20.78 7.87 19.49
CA SER A 124 20.56 9.27 19.09
C SER A 124 21.74 9.77 18.23
N GLU A 125 21.59 10.77 17.37
CA GLU A 125 22.75 11.42 16.67
C GLU A 125 23.84 11.89 17.66
N ASP A 126 23.49 12.06 18.95
CA ASP A 126 24.40 12.41 20.06
C ASP A 126 24.80 11.20 20.94
N GLY A 127 24.31 9.99 20.67
CA GLY A 127 24.75 8.75 21.34
C GLY A 127 24.22 8.46 22.75
N GLU A 128 23.42 9.32 23.38
CA GLU A 128 22.92 9.08 24.74
C GLU A 128 21.74 8.08 24.79
N ILE A 129 21.93 7.00 25.57
CA ILE A 129 20.90 6.01 25.92
C ILE A 129 20.36 6.40 27.30
N LEU A 130 19.06 6.69 27.40
CA LEU A 130 18.40 6.99 28.67
C LEU A 130 17.77 5.71 29.24
N ASP A 131 18.15 5.33 30.46
CA ASP A 131 17.54 4.21 31.19
C ASP A 131 16.31 4.68 31.97
N LEU A 132 15.13 4.58 31.34
CA LEU A 132 13.88 5.11 31.91
C LEU A 132 13.52 4.53 33.28
N ALA A 133 14.03 3.36 33.67
CA ALA A 133 13.74 2.74 34.96
C ALA A 133 14.52 3.39 36.12
N SER A 134 15.69 3.96 35.84
CA SER A 134 16.61 4.51 36.85
C SER A 134 16.76 6.04 36.75
N THR A 135 16.40 6.62 35.61
CA THR A 135 16.44 8.06 35.38
C THR A 135 15.35 8.81 36.15
N PRO A 136 15.67 9.93 36.83
CA PRO A 136 14.68 10.83 37.42
C PRO A 136 13.65 11.29 36.39
N ILE A 137 12.36 11.30 36.76
CA ILE A 137 11.26 11.63 35.83
C ILE A 137 11.44 13.00 35.15
N GLY A 138 12.04 13.99 35.85
CA GLY A 138 12.32 15.30 35.26
C GLY A 138 13.33 15.26 34.11
N GLU A 139 14.32 14.37 34.17
CA GLU A 139 15.28 14.14 33.08
C GLU A 139 14.61 13.41 31.91
N VAL A 140 13.73 12.45 32.19
CA VAL A 140 12.91 11.78 31.17
C VAL A 140 12.05 12.79 30.40
N VAL A 141 11.36 13.70 31.10
CA VAL A 141 10.55 14.76 30.47
C VAL A 141 11.41 15.69 29.62
N THR A 142 12.60 16.06 30.12
CA THR A 142 13.54 16.91 29.38
C THR A 142 14.02 16.24 28.10
N TRP A 143 14.39 14.97 28.17
CA TRP A 143 14.75 14.16 27.00
C TRP A 143 13.59 14.04 26.01
N MET A 144 12.38 13.79 26.48
CA MET A 144 11.19 13.70 25.63
C MET A 144 10.89 15.01 24.89
N ASN A 145 11.05 16.15 25.57
CA ASN A 145 10.92 17.47 24.95
C ASN A 145 12.00 17.72 23.88
N LYS A 146 13.24 17.24 24.10
CA LYS A 146 14.32 17.31 23.10
C LYS A 146 14.02 16.39 21.90
N ALA A 147 13.57 15.16 22.14
CA ALA A 147 13.37 14.14 21.11
C ALA A 147 12.09 14.35 20.27
N TYR A 148 10.99 14.80 20.89
CA TYR A 148 9.67 14.89 20.25
C TYR A 148 9.14 16.34 20.15
N GLY A 149 9.92 17.33 20.59
CA GLY A 149 9.47 18.73 20.72
C GLY A 149 8.55 18.92 21.92
N SER A 150 7.86 20.06 22.05
CA SER A 150 6.91 20.32 23.15
C SER A 150 5.49 19.76 22.92
N ASN A 151 5.19 19.31 21.69
CA ASN A 151 3.84 18.95 21.26
C ASN A 151 3.52 17.45 21.38
N TRP A 152 4.37 16.68 22.07
CA TRP A 152 4.16 15.25 22.27
C TRP A 152 3.10 14.95 23.32
N ILE A 153 2.82 15.86 24.27
CA ILE A 153 1.63 15.80 25.14
C ILE A 153 0.63 16.85 24.66
N SER A 154 -0.64 16.47 24.56
CA SER A 154 -1.74 17.42 24.35
C SER A 154 -2.97 17.03 25.16
N ARG A 155 -3.64 18.00 25.79
CA ARG A 155 -4.96 17.77 26.40
C ARG A 155 -6.01 17.77 25.29
N ARG A 156 -6.81 16.70 25.21
CA ARG A 156 -7.89 16.52 24.22
C ARG A 156 -9.22 17.00 24.77
N ASP A 157 -9.50 16.66 26.02
CA ASP A 157 -10.75 16.99 26.68
C ASP A 157 -10.50 17.25 28.18
N ALA A 158 -11.28 18.14 28.79
CA ALA A 158 -11.26 18.36 30.24
C ALA A 158 -12.09 17.29 30.98
N SER A 159 -13.06 16.68 30.30
CA SER A 159 -13.87 15.59 30.82
C SER A 159 -13.09 14.28 30.82
N THR A 160 -13.36 13.48 31.83
CA THR A 160 -12.82 12.12 32.00
C THR A 160 -13.92 11.06 31.87
N SER A 161 -15.10 11.46 31.39
CA SER A 161 -16.27 10.60 31.25
C SER A 161 -16.01 9.46 30.28
N ASP A 162 -16.62 8.30 30.53
CA ASP A 162 -16.52 7.15 29.64
C ASP A 162 -17.16 7.43 28.28
N GLU A 163 -18.12 8.35 28.22
CA GLU A 163 -18.76 8.78 26.97
C GLU A 163 -17.78 9.49 26.04
N VAL A 164 -16.99 10.44 26.55
CA VAL A 164 -15.95 11.13 25.78
C VAL A 164 -14.89 10.15 25.29
N LEU A 165 -14.45 9.23 26.15
CA LEU A 165 -13.49 8.19 25.79
C LEU A 165 -14.00 7.28 24.66
N ARG A 166 -15.26 6.84 24.78
CA ARG A 166 -15.91 6.02 23.75
C ARG A 166 -16.09 6.80 22.45
N ALA A 167 -16.51 8.06 22.51
CA ALA A 167 -16.69 8.91 21.34
C ALA A 167 -15.37 9.13 20.58
N GLU A 168 -14.29 9.43 21.31
CA GLU A 168 -12.97 9.62 20.71
C GLU A 168 -12.46 8.32 20.08
N ARG A 169 -12.57 7.20 20.80
CA ARG A 169 -12.21 5.87 20.28
C ARG A 169 -13.00 5.50 19.03
N LEU A 170 -14.32 5.71 19.03
CA LEU A 170 -15.18 5.43 17.89
C LEU A 170 -14.82 6.28 16.67
N THR A 171 -14.34 7.51 16.87
CA THR A 171 -13.87 8.37 15.78
C THR A 171 -12.69 7.73 15.07
N PHE A 172 -11.68 7.27 15.82
CA PHE A 172 -10.54 6.57 15.24
C PHE A 172 -10.91 5.22 14.62
N GLU A 173 -11.81 4.45 15.23
CA GLU A 173 -12.29 3.18 14.67
C GLU A 173 -13.05 3.38 13.35
N ARG A 174 -13.85 4.45 13.23
CA ARG A 174 -14.52 4.82 11.97
C ARG A 174 -13.53 5.21 10.90
N THR A 175 -12.55 6.04 11.24
CA THR A 175 -11.47 6.41 10.29
C THR A 175 -10.68 5.18 9.86
N ALA A 176 -10.30 4.30 10.79
CA ALA A 176 -9.60 3.05 10.49
C ALA A 176 -10.42 2.14 9.58
N ARG A 177 -11.73 2.01 9.82
CA ARG A 177 -12.64 1.23 8.97
C ARG A 177 -12.77 1.85 7.58
N GLN A 178 -12.89 3.17 7.50
CA GLN A 178 -13.00 3.89 6.24
C GLN A 178 -11.71 3.76 5.41
N GLU A 179 -10.55 3.90 6.04
CA GLU A 179 -9.24 3.67 5.40
C GLU A 179 -9.10 2.24 4.90
N ARG A 180 -9.49 1.25 5.73
CA ARG A 180 -9.49 -0.15 5.33
C ARG A 180 -10.37 -0.38 4.11
N TRP A 181 -11.57 0.20 4.11
CA TRP A 181 -12.51 0.05 3.00
C TRP A 181 -12.00 0.72 1.71
N TRP A 182 -11.42 1.92 1.81
CA TRP A 182 -10.77 2.59 0.67
C TRP A 182 -9.57 1.81 0.14
N ASN A 183 -8.79 1.20 1.02
CA ASN A 183 -7.67 0.34 0.62
C ASN A 183 -8.19 -0.88 -0.14
N VAL A 184 -9.25 -1.55 0.34
CA VAL A 184 -9.89 -2.67 -0.37
C VAL A 184 -10.38 -2.21 -1.74
N LEU A 185 -11.13 -1.10 -1.82
CA LEU A 185 -11.63 -0.57 -3.09
C LEU A 185 -10.50 -0.23 -4.08
N ARG A 186 -9.41 0.37 -3.58
CA ARG A 186 -8.25 0.70 -4.40
C ARG A 186 -7.57 -0.57 -4.94
N TRP A 187 -7.39 -1.59 -4.09
CA TRP A 187 -6.79 -2.85 -4.48
C TRP A 187 -7.66 -3.63 -5.47
N THR A 188 -8.98 -3.65 -5.26
CA THR A 188 -9.90 -4.31 -6.21
C THR A 188 -9.92 -3.58 -7.54
N ALA A 189 -10.00 -2.24 -7.56
CA ALA A 189 -9.86 -1.45 -8.79
C ALA A 189 -8.53 -1.70 -9.51
N PHE A 190 -7.44 -1.81 -8.74
CA PHE A 190 -6.11 -2.08 -9.26
C PHE A 190 -6.03 -3.46 -9.95
N TRP A 191 -6.46 -4.53 -9.29
CA TRP A 191 -6.42 -5.89 -9.85
C TRP A 191 -7.43 -6.10 -10.97
N THR A 192 -8.63 -5.54 -10.86
CA THR A 192 -9.63 -5.61 -11.93
C THR A 192 -9.15 -4.91 -13.19
N SER A 193 -8.49 -3.74 -13.08
CA SER A 193 -7.90 -3.06 -14.24
C SER A 193 -6.85 -3.93 -14.94
N PHE A 194 -6.00 -4.61 -14.16
CA PHE A 194 -5.00 -5.54 -14.70
C PHE A 194 -5.65 -6.71 -15.45
N LEU A 195 -6.66 -7.34 -14.84
CA LEU A 195 -7.38 -8.47 -15.46
C LEU A 195 -8.09 -8.05 -16.76
N ILE A 196 -8.66 -6.85 -16.81
CA ILE A 196 -9.26 -6.30 -18.03
C ILE A 196 -8.19 -6.13 -19.11
N VAL A 197 -7.06 -5.50 -18.80
CA VAL A 197 -5.96 -5.30 -19.76
C VAL A 197 -5.42 -6.64 -20.26
N LEU A 198 -5.21 -7.61 -19.37
CA LEU A 198 -4.79 -8.97 -19.73
C LEU A 198 -5.81 -9.66 -20.64
N ALA A 199 -7.11 -9.57 -20.33
CA ALA A 199 -8.16 -10.17 -21.15
C ALA A 199 -8.21 -9.55 -22.56
N VAL A 200 -8.09 -8.23 -22.67
CA VAL A 200 -8.04 -7.53 -23.96
C VAL A 200 -6.78 -7.92 -24.74
N PHE A 201 -5.63 -8.03 -24.07
CA PHE A 201 -4.38 -8.46 -24.68
C PHE A 201 -4.48 -9.87 -25.26
N LEU A 202 -4.92 -10.84 -24.46
CA LEU A 202 -5.13 -12.23 -24.90
C LEU A 202 -6.17 -12.32 -26.03
N HIS A 203 -7.24 -11.53 -25.95
CA HIS A 203 -8.23 -11.49 -27.01
C HIS A 203 -7.67 -10.93 -28.32
N SER A 204 -6.82 -9.90 -28.23
CA SER A 204 -6.15 -9.31 -29.39
C SER A 204 -5.22 -10.31 -30.08
N ILE A 205 -4.39 -11.03 -29.31
CA ILE A 205 -3.51 -12.09 -29.82
C ILE A 205 -4.33 -13.17 -30.55
N HIS A 206 -5.39 -13.66 -29.90
CA HIS A 206 -6.24 -14.69 -30.51
C HIS A 206 -6.89 -14.21 -31.82
N LEU A 207 -7.35 -12.95 -31.87
CA LEU A 207 -7.88 -12.36 -33.10
C LEU A 207 -6.81 -12.19 -34.19
N PHE A 208 -5.58 -11.84 -33.83
CA PHE A 208 -4.46 -11.75 -34.75
C PHE A 208 -4.21 -13.09 -35.44
N PHE A 209 -4.00 -14.16 -34.67
CA PHE A 209 -3.76 -15.49 -35.22
C PHE A 209 -4.95 -16.02 -36.03
N LEU A 210 -6.19 -15.85 -35.55
CA LEU A 210 -7.38 -16.24 -36.33
C LEU A 210 -7.46 -15.52 -37.68
N ARG A 211 -7.13 -14.22 -37.72
CA ARG A 211 -7.10 -13.46 -38.98
C ARG A 211 -5.96 -13.92 -39.87
N LEU A 212 -4.79 -14.19 -39.30
CA LEU A 212 -3.63 -14.70 -40.03
C LEU A 212 -3.94 -16.05 -40.71
N TYR A 213 -4.50 -17.01 -39.97
CA TYR A 213 -4.88 -18.32 -40.50
C TYR A 213 -5.98 -18.22 -41.58
N ARG A 214 -7.01 -17.39 -41.37
CA ARG A 214 -8.05 -17.18 -42.39
C ARG A 214 -7.53 -16.48 -43.63
N HIS A 215 -6.53 -15.61 -43.49
CA HIS A 215 -5.94 -14.91 -44.62
C HIS A 215 -5.12 -15.84 -45.51
N ALA A 216 -4.49 -16.87 -44.91
CA ALA A 216 -3.83 -17.92 -45.67
C ALA A 216 -4.82 -18.74 -46.53
N ASP A 217 -6.07 -18.91 -46.05
CA ASP A 217 -7.10 -19.72 -46.71
C ASP A 217 -7.95 -18.94 -47.73
N LYS A 218 -8.16 -17.63 -47.51
CA LYS A 218 -8.98 -16.77 -48.39
C LYS A 218 -8.23 -15.51 -48.78
N ARG A 219 -8.14 -15.24 -50.10
CA ARG A 219 -7.65 -13.96 -50.69
C ARG A 219 -8.54 -12.74 -50.36
N ARG A 220 -9.12 -12.67 -49.17
CA ARG A 220 -9.77 -11.45 -48.66
C ARG A 220 -8.79 -10.74 -47.75
N GLU A 221 -8.46 -9.52 -48.13
CA GLU A 221 -7.69 -8.58 -47.33
C GLU A 221 -8.49 -8.19 -46.09
N GLN A 222 -8.36 -8.95 -45.00
CA GLN A 222 -8.77 -8.46 -43.70
C GLN A 222 -7.62 -7.69 -43.08
N PRO A 223 -7.85 -6.46 -42.55
CA PRO A 223 -6.79 -5.67 -41.96
C PRO A 223 -6.26 -6.34 -40.69
N LEU A 224 -5.03 -6.86 -40.75
CA LEU A 224 -4.24 -7.32 -39.59
C LEU A 224 -3.81 -6.16 -38.68
N ARG A 225 -3.98 -4.91 -39.12
CA ARG A 225 -3.55 -3.69 -38.40
C ARG A 225 -4.29 -3.48 -37.09
N THR A 226 -5.58 -3.80 -37.01
CA THR A 226 -6.39 -3.53 -35.81
C THR A 226 -5.88 -4.21 -34.54
N PRO A 227 -5.68 -5.54 -34.50
CA PRO A 227 -5.17 -6.20 -33.28
C PRO A 227 -3.78 -5.71 -32.89
N LEU A 228 -2.92 -5.44 -33.87
CA LEU A 228 -1.55 -4.96 -33.64
C LEU A 228 -1.56 -3.56 -32.99
N LEU A 229 -2.42 -2.64 -33.46
CA LEU A 229 -2.63 -1.33 -32.84
C LEU A 229 -3.14 -1.44 -31.40
N VAL A 230 -4.04 -2.40 -31.12
CA VAL A 230 -4.53 -2.65 -29.75
C VAL A 230 -3.40 -3.12 -28.83
N GLN A 231 -2.53 -4.02 -29.29
CA GLN A 231 -1.40 -4.51 -28.48
C GLN A 231 -0.38 -3.40 -28.20
N VAL A 232 -0.06 -2.57 -29.20
CA VAL A 232 0.81 -1.40 -29.02
C VAL A 232 0.19 -0.40 -28.03
N GLY A 233 -1.11 -0.15 -28.14
CA GLY A 233 -1.85 0.70 -27.20
C GLY A 233 -1.78 0.17 -25.76
N ILE A 234 -1.93 -1.14 -25.56
CA ILE A 234 -1.78 -1.78 -24.26
C ILE A 234 -0.35 -1.62 -23.73
N GLY A 235 0.66 -1.85 -24.56
CA GLY A 235 2.06 -1.65 -24.19
C GLY A 235 2.37 -0.22 -23.75
N MET A 236 1.84 0.77 -24.47
CA MET A 236 1.93 2.19 -24.10
C MET A 236 1.29 2.44 -22.73
N VAL A 237 0.07 1.94 -22.48
CA VAL A 237 -0.60 2.07 -21.17
C VAL A 237 0.25 1.42 -20.08
N CYS A 238 0.84 0.24 -20.33
CA CYS A 238 1.69 -0.45 -19.36
C CYS A 238 2.96 0.32 -18.99
N LEU A 239 3.53 1.06 -19.94
CA LEU A 239 4.69 1.92 -19.70
C LEU A 239 4.31 3.26 -19.05
N TRP A 240 3.12 3.77 -19.33
CA TRP A 240 2.67 5.08 -18.86
C TRP A 240 2.15 5.05 -17.42
N VAL A 241 1.38 4.04 -17.03
CA VAL A 241 0.77 3.94 -15.68
C VAL A 241 1.79 4.02 -14.53
N PRO A 242 2.97 3.35 -14.58
CA PRO A 242 3.99 3.49 -13.55
C PRO A 242 4.49 4.94 -13.38
N PHE A 243 4.55 5.72 -14.46
CA PHE A 243 5.01 7.11 -14.44
C PHE A 243 4.06 8.01 -13.64
N PHE A 244 2.74 7.80 -13.75
CA PHE A 244 1.75 8.63 -13.07
C PHE A 244 1.46 8.21 -11.64
N THR A 245 1.55 6.92 -11.36
CA THR A 245 0.95 6.40 -10.13
C THR A 245 1.89 6.38 -8.93
N ARG A 246 3.18 6.75 -9.08
CA ARG A 246 4.24 6.66 -8.05
C ARG A 246 4.39 5.27 -7.40
N TYR A 247 3.60 4.28 -7.80
CA TYR A 247 3.69 2.91 -7.32
C TYR A 247 4.91 2.25 -7.96
N LYS A 248 5.73 1.62 -7.14
CA LYS A 248 7.01 1.06 -7.59
C LYS A 248 6.86 -0.12 -8.56
N LEU A 249 5.71 -0.79 -8.63
CA LEU A 249 5.40 -1.81 -9.64
C LEU A 249 3.89 -1.91 -9.88
N TRP A 250 3.44 -1.61 -11.10
CA TRP A 250 2.09 -1.96 -11.56
C TRP A 250 2.10 -3.38 -12.15
N PRO A 251 1.15 -4.28 -11.83
CA PRO A 251 1.13 -5.66 -12.32
C PRO A 251 1.16 -5.78 -13.84
N GLY A 252 0.64 -4.80 -14.58
CA GLY A 252 0.76 -4.83 -16.04
C GLY A 252 2.18 -4.64 -16.57
N MET A 253 3.16 -4.26 -15.72
CA MET A 253 4.58 -4.42 -16.07
C MET A 253 4.97 -5.89 -16.26
N LEU A 254 4.25 -6.83 -15.64
CA LEU A 254 4.41 -8.27 -15.91
C LEU A 254 3.96 -8.66 -17.32
N LEU A 255 3.22 -7.79 -18.03
CA LEU A 255 2.86 -7.98 -19.43
C LEU A 255 3.97 -7.52 -20.38
N LEU A 256 4.94 -6.73 -19.93
CA LEU A 256 6.01 -6.23 -20.80
C LEU A 256 6.86 -7.36 -21.41
N PRO A 257 7.28 -8.40 -20.66
CA PRO A 257 7.99 -9.54 -21.26
C PRO A 257 7.12 -10.28 -22.29
N ALA A 258 5.83 -10.46 -22.00
CA ALA A 258 4.91 -11.09 -22.94
C ALA A 258 4.74 -10.26 -24.23
N LEU A 259 4.59 -8.94 -24.11
CA LEU A 259 4.56 -8.02 -25.25
C LEU A 259 5.87 -8.05 -26.05
N ALA A 260 7.02 -8.06 -25.37
CA ALA A 260 8.33 -8.12 -25.99
C ALA A 260 8.59 -9.44 -26.75
N ALA A 261 7.96 -10.55 -26.33
CA ALA A 261 8.03 -11.82 -27.03
C ALA A 261 7.02 -11.91 -28.19
N VAL A 262 5.78 -11.47 -27.96
CA VAL A 262 4.67 -11.62 -28.92
C VAL A 262 4.79 -10.65 -30.09
N LEU A 263 5.09 -9.37 -29.84
CA LEU A 263 5.11 -8.35 -30.91
C LEU A 263 6.14 -8.66 -32.02
N PRO A 264 7.38 -9.08 -31.74
CA PRO A 264 8.33 -9.47 -32.79
C PRO A 264 7.87 -10.70 -33.57
N ALA A 265 7.26 -11.68 -32.91
CA ALA A 265 6.74 -12.88 -33.56
C ALA A 265 5.57 -12.54 -34.51
N GLU A 266 4.64 -11.68 -34.07
CA GLU A 266 3.54 -11.20 -34.91
C GLU A 266 4.03 -10.33 -36.06
N ALA A 267 5.01 -9.44 -35.82
CA ALA A 267 5.64 -8.64 -36.86
C ALA A 267 6.31 -9.53 -37.92
N TRP A 268 7.08 -10.54 -37.49
CA TRP A 268 7.72 -11.50 -38.40
C TRP A 268 6.68 -12.27 -39.23
N ALA A 269 5.62 -12.77 -38.60
CA ALA A 269 4.53 -13.47 -39.28
C ALA A 269 3.83 -12.54 -40.30
N TRP A 270 3.62 -11.28 -39.95
CA TRP A 270 3.05 -10.29 -40.86
C TRP A 270 3.96 -10.01 -42.07
N PHE A 271 5.27 -9.86 -41.88
CA PHE A 271 6.22 -9.65 -42.99
C PHE A 271 6.30 -10.87 -43.92
N ARG A 272 6.29 -12.09 -43.37
CA ARG A 272 6.29 -13.33 -44.16
C ARG A 272 5.05 -13.50 -45.04
N HIS A 273 3.91 -12.97 -44.60
CA HIS A 273 2.63 -13.08 -45.30
C HIS A 273 2.26 -11.86 -46.14
N LYS A 274 3.12 -10.83 -46.26
CA LYS A 274 2.89 -9.78 -47.26
C LYS A 274 2.94 -10.43 -48.64
N PRO A 275 1.86 -10.36 -49.44
CA PRO A 275 1.92 -10.85 -50.81
C PRO A 275 3.06 -10.09 -51.48
N VAL A 276 4.00 -10.84 -52.07
CA VAL A 276 4.99 -10.26 -52.98
C VAL A 276 4.16 -9.47 -53.97
N THR A 277 4.25 -8.14 -53.91
CA THR A 277 3.60 -7.26 -54.87
C THR A 277 4.14 -7.71 -56.21
N SER A 278 3.34 -8.48 -56.95
CA SER A 278 3.66 -8.87 -58.30
C SER A 278 3.99 -7.58 -59.04
N PRO A 279 5.12 -7.54 -59.78
CA PRO A 279 5.52 -6.33 -60.48
C PRO A 279 4.32 -5.79 -61.27
N PRO A 280 4.15 -4.46 -61.33
CA PRO A 280 3.04 -3.86 -62.06
C PRO A 280 3.00 -4.50 -63.46
N PRO A 281 1.80 -4.87 -63.97
CA PRO A 281 1.68 -5.51 -65.26
C PRO A 281 2.43 -4.67 -66.28
N GLN A 282 3.45 -5.27 -66.93
CA GLN A 282 4.23 -4.58 -67.93
C GLN A 282 3.27 -4.17 -69.05
N THR A 283 3.14 -2.85 -69.26
CA THR A 283 2.37 -2.31 -70.37
C THR A 283 3.00 -2.87 -71.65
N PRO A 284 2.24 -3.60 -72.49
CA PRO A 284 2.81 -4.18 -73.70
C PRO A 284 3.40 -3.05 -74.55
N THR A 285 4.69 -3.14 -74.84
CA THR A 285 5.38 -2.23 -75.75
C THR A 285 4.85 -2.48 -77.16
N PRO A 286 4.31 -1.48 -77.88
CA PRO A 286 3.85 -1.69 -79.24
C PRO A 286 5.04 -2.11 -80.12
N ALA A 287 4.89 -3.24 -80.83
CA ALA A 287 5.87 -3.68 -81.82
C ALA A 287 5.83 -2.70 -83.02
N GLY A 288 6.98 -2.11 -83.32
CA GLY A 288 7.21 -1.32 -84.53
C GLY A 288 7.87 -2.15 -85.62
#